data_AF-A0A6B0STC0-F1
#
_entry.id   AF-A0A6B0STC0-F1
#
_cell.length_a   1.000
_cell.length_b   1.000
_cell.length_c   1.000
_cell.angle_alpha   90.00
_cell.angle_beta   90.00
_cell.angle_gamma   90.00
#
_symmetry.space_group_name_H-M   'P 1'
#
loop_
_entity.id
_entity.type
_entity.pdbx_description
1 polymer ?
#
loop_
_entity_poly.entity_id
_entity_poly.type
_entity_poly.pdbx_seq_one_letter_code
_entity_poly.pdbx_strand_id
1 'polypeptide(L)' 'LGAQFAADCDQAVGCVDPGAVDTALHGKGGRDPGDVAGLFTWAAANPSDLDGGVLGLEDWKRATA' A
#
# COMPACT_ATOMS: atom_id res chain seq x y z
N LEU A 1 3.58 -1.08 13.48
CA LEU A 1 2.77 -2.28 13.79
C LEU A 1 3.12 -3.48 12.90
N GLY A 2 3.33 -3.31 11.58
CA GLY A 2 3.59 -4.43 10.65
C GLY A 2 4.85 -5.26 10.93
N ALA A 3 5.96 -4.62 11.31
CA ALA A 3 7.25 -5.31 11.53
C ALA A 3 7.22 -6.45 12.58
N GLN A 4 6.36 -6.36 13.60
CA GLN A 4 6.24 -7.44 14.59
C GLN A 4 5.53 -8.66 13.98
N PHE A 5 4.48 -8.45 13.19
CA PHE A 5 3.78 -9.54 12.51
C PHE A 5 4.61 -10.17 11.39
N ALA A 6 5.40 -9.37 10.67
CA ALA A 6 6.36 -9.86 9.69
C ALA A 6 7.37 -10.85 10.28
N ALA A 7 7.80 -10.62 11.54
CA ALA A 7 8.73 -11.52 12.21
C ALA A 7 8.08 -12.84 12.70
N ASP A 8 6.77 -12.86 12.88
CA ASP A 8 6.02 -13.97 13.49
C ASP A 8 5.19 -14.79 12.46
N CYS A 9 5.17 -14.38 11.18
CA CYS A 9 4.38 -15.02 10.11
C CYS A 9 5.27 -15.45 8.93
N ASP A 10 4.98 -16.60 8.32
CA ASP A 10 5.63 -17.03 7.07
C ASP A 10 5.16 -16.21 5.85
N GLN A 11 3.98 -15.62 5.93
CA GLN A 11 3.41 -14.74 4.91
C GLN A 11 3.96 -13.32 5.07
N ALA A 12 4.22 -12.64 3.94
CA ALA A 12 4.63 -11.24 3.96
C ALA A 12 3.57 -10.35 4.61
N VAL A 13 3.98 -9.56 5.61
CA VAL A 13 3.11 -8.60 6.30
C VAL A 13 3.70 -7.21 6.23
N GLY A 14 2.99 -6.28 5.60
CA GLY A 14 3.41 -4.89 5.47
C GLY A 14 2.26 -3.90 5.49
N CYS A 15 2.58 -2.63 5.31
CA CYS A 15 1.60 -1.56 5.18
C CYS A 15 1.60 -1.05 3.73
N VAL A 16 0.42 -0.74 3.22
CA VAL A 16 0.25 -0.07 1.92
C VAL A 16 -0.35 1.29 2.16
N ASP A 17 0.35 2.35 1.76
CA ASP A 17 -0.08 3.74 1.96
C ASP A 17 -0.49 4.39 0.62
N PRO A 18 -1.80 4.51 0.34
CA PRO A 18 -2.30 5.25 -0.82
C PRO A 18 -2.31 6.77 -0.61
N GLY A 19 -1.87 7.26 0.56
CA GLY A 19 -2.09 8.63 1.01
C GLY A 19 -3.57 8.98 1.14
N ALA A 20 -3.92 10.25 0.89
CA ALA A 20 -5.30 10.71 0.96
C ALA A 20 -6.15 10.17 -0.21
N VAL A 21 -7.22 9.46 0.13
CA VAL A 21 -8.20 8.89 -0.80
C VAL A 21 -9.57 9.50 -0.53
N ASP A 22 -10.26 9.92 -1.58
CA ASP A 22 -11.61 10.44 -1.46
C ASP A 22 -12.62 9.30 -1.38
N THR A 23 -13.02 8.97 -0.16
CA THR A 23 -14.00 7.92 0.13
C THR A 23 -15.41 8.47 0.33
N ALA A 24 -15.64 9.76 0.03
CA ALA A 24 -16.87 10.49 0.30
C ALA A 24 -17.32 10.52 1.78
N LEU A 25 -16.53 9.98 2.72
CA LEU A 25 -16.84 9.94 4.16
C LEU A 25 -16.52 11.26 4.88
N HIS A 26 -15.47 11.97 4.46
CA HIS A 26 -14.92 13.13 5.19
C HIS A 26 -15.00 14.45 4.40
N GLY A 27 -15.36 14.41 3.12
CA GLY A 27 -15.45 15.59 2.25
C GLY A 27 -14.14 16.38 2.09
N LYS A 28 -13.00 15.80 2.48
CA LYS A 28 -11.69 16.47 2.49
C LYS A 28 -10.90 16.31 1.18
N GLY A 29 -11.52 15.72 0.15
CA GLY A 29 -10.88 15.38 -1.10
C GLY A 29 -9.82 14.30 -0.93
N GLY A 30 -9.10 14.02 -2.02
CA GLY A 30 -8.12 12.94 -2.11
C GLY A 30 -8.03 12.45 -3.55
N ARG A 31 -7.25 11.38 -3.77
CA ARG A 31 -7.30 10.67 -5.06
C ARG A 31 -8.58 9.86 -5.17
N ASP A 32 -9.00 9.64 -6.41
CA ASP A 32 -10.06 8.69 -6.69
C ASP A 32 -9.65 7.29 -6.20
N PRO A 33 -10.53 6.54 -5.53
CA PRO A 33 -10.25 5.18 -5.09
C PRO A 33 -9.82 4.26 -6.23
N GLY A 34 -10.38 4.44 -7.43
CA GLY A 34 -10.04 3.68 -8.63
C GLY A 34 -8.60 3.95 -9.10
N ASP A 35 -8.12 5.18 -8.96
CA ASP A 35 -6.75 5.56 -9.34
C ASP A 35 -5.68 4.94 -8.43
N VAL A 36 -6.04 4.57 -7.19
CA VAL A 36 -5.09 3.99 -6.22
C VAL A 36 -5.33 2.50 -5.96
N ALA A 37 -6.41 1.91 -6.48
CA ALA A 37 -6.72 0.49 -6.27
C ALA A 37 -5.59 -0.43 -6.77
N GLY A 38 -4.95 -0.07 -7.88
CA GLY A 38 -3.82 -0.83 -8.44
C GLY A 38 -2.61 -0.95 -7.51
N LEU A 39 -2.43 0.00 -6.59
CA LEU A 39 -1.35 -0.02 -5.60
C LEU A 39 -1.39 -1.29 -4.74
N PHE A 40 -2.59 -1.71 -4.32
CA PHE A 40 -2.74 -2.88 -3.44
C PHE A 40 -2.41 -4.19 -4.16
N THR A 41 -2.85 -4.33 -5.41
CA THR A 41 -2.52 -5.51 -6.23
C THR A 41 -1.04 -5.56 -6.56
N TRP A 42 -0.44 -4.41 -6.87
CA TRP A 42 1.01 -4.32 -7.11
C TRP A 42 1.81 -4.67 -5.85
N ALA A 43 1.46 -4.13 -4.68
CA ALA A 43 2.13 -4.44 -3.43
C ALA A 43 2.02 -5.94 -3.06
N ALA A 44 0.83 -6.54 -3.24
CA ALA A 44 0.62 -7.96 -3.03
C ALA A 44 1.46 -8.85 -3.98
N ALA A 45 1.79 -8.36 -5.17
CA ALA A 45 2.67 -9.04 -6.13
C ALA A 45 4.17 -8.86 -5.83
N ASN A 46 4.54 -7.97 -4.88
CA ASN A 46 5.93 -7.71 -4.48
C ASN A 46 6.13 -7.97 -2.97
N PRO A 47 5.90 -9.21 -2.50
CA PRO A 47 5.88 -9.53 -1.08
C PRO A 47 7.21 -9.27 -0.37
N SER A 48 8.35 -9.39 -1.07
CA SER A 48 9.67 -9.11 -0.50
C SER A 48 9.90 -7.64 -0.17
N ASP A 49 9.33 -6.73 -0.97
CA ASP A 49 9.43 -5.29 -0.72
C ASP A 49 8.39 -4.82 0.31
N LEU A 50 7.30 -5.58 0.46
CA LEU A 50 6.22 -5.30 1.40
C LEU A 50 6.53 -5.80 2.81
N ASP A 51 7.20 -6.95 2.97
CA ASP A 51 7.34 -7.62 4.26
C ASP A 51 8.11 -6.78 5.30
N GLY A 52 7.45 -6.50 6.43
CA GLY A 52 7.93 -5.60 7.47
C GLY A 52 7.97 -4.12 7.09
N GLY A 53 7.66 -3.77 5.84
CA GLY A 53 7.83 -2.45 5.25
C GLY A 53 6.53 -1.65 5.09
N VAL A 54 6.68 -0.48 4.45
CA VAL A 54 5.58 0.37 4.00
C VAL A 54 5.80 0.68 2.53
N LEU A 55 4.87 0.29 1.66
CA LEU A 55 4.89 0.62 0.25
C LEU A 55 3.87 1.72 -0.05
N GLY A 56 4.32 2.77 -0.72
CA GLY A 56 3.50 3.93 -1.04
C GLY A 56 3.33 4.19 -2.54
N LEU A 57 2.59 5.25 -2.86
CA LEU A 57 2.37 5.68 -4.24
C LEU A 57 3.65 6.03 -5.00
N GLU A 58 4.67 6.53 -4.31
CA GLU A 58 5.95 6.85 -4.97
C GLU A 58 6.68 5.59 -5.45
N ASP A 59 6.71 4.55 -4.61
CA ASP A 59 7.30 3.26 -4.94
C ASP A 59 6.59 2.62 -6.14
N TRP A 60 5.25 2.63 -6.10
CA TRP A 60 4.43 2.10 -7.18
C TRP A 60 4.66 2.83 -8.50
N LYS A 61 4.63 4.17 -8.49
CA LYS A 61 4.87 4.96 -9.70
C LYS A 61 6.27 4.76 -10.28
N ARG A 62 7.29 4.55 -9.44
CA ARG A 62 8.65 4.22 -9.92
C ARG A 62 8.72 2.83 -10.53
N ALA A 63 7.97 1.87 -9.99
CA ALA A 63 7.98 0.48 -10.45
C ALA A 63 7.11 0.24 -11.70
N THR A 64 6.11 1.09 -11.96
CA THR A 64 5.16 0.92 -13.08
C THR A 64 5.24 2.00 -14.15
N ALA A 65 6.25 2.86 -14.11
CA ALA A 65 6.49 3.89 -15.13
C ALA A 65 7.01 3.30 -16.46
#